data_AF-A0A1M7N0N9-F1
#
_entry.id   AF-A0A1M7N0N9-F1
#
_cell.length_a   1.000
_cell.length_b   1.000
_cell.length_c   1.000
_cell.angle_alpha   90.00
_cell.angle_beta   90.00
_cell.angle_gamma   90.00
#
_symmetry.space_group_name_H-M   'P 1'
#
loop_
_entity.id
_entity.type
_entity.pdbx_description
1 polymer ?
#
loop_
_entity_poly.entity_id
_entity_poly.type
_entity_poly.pdbx_seq_one_letter_code
_entity_poly.pdbx_strand_id
1 'polypeptide(L)'
;MTGRAPPNRRHAATNARRGKPGTWNPDPTALQFTFAVMPDTQFPYWGSQDSVNREPQEESFRFVIDHSGTPDTNIVFVAHLGDLTQDADPLSFREVDKAFALLDSHGAAYSVPAGNHDVSGDDSRGDTPYLQMMGPQRFRRSKSFVGSDPTAYDTAHVFQAAGRSWLVLALDWRTTDPGYAWAGES
;
A
#
# COMPACT_ATOMS: atom_id res chain seq x y z
N MET A 1 -2.77 52.29 20.84
CA MET A 1 -1.99 51.04 20.77
C MET A 1 -2.93 49.90 21.20
N THR A 2 -3.91 49.47 20.42
CA THR A 2 -3.87 48.52 19.28
C THR A 2 -3.04 47.26 19.55
N GLY A 3 -3.71 46.19 19.97
CA GLY A 3 -3.25 44.81 19.87
C GLY A 3 -4.40 43.93 19.41
N ARG A 4 -4.56 43.77 18.09
CA ARG A 4 -5.59 42.94 17.46
C ARG A 4 -5.01 41.52 17.33
N ALA A 5 -5.66 40.54 17.95
CA ALA A 5 -5.31 39.13 17.77
C ALA A 5 -5.40 38.74 16.28
N PRO A 6 -4.44 37.96 15.75
CA PRO A 6 -4.49 37.54 14.36
C PRO A 6 -5.66 36.55 14.15
N PRO A 7 -6.42 36.66 13.05
CA PRO A 7 -7.47 35.71 12.76
C PRO A 7 -6.89 34.33 12.44
N ASN A 8 -7.53 33.33 13.03
CA ASN A 8 -7.29 31.91 12.82
C ASN A 8 -7.35 31.60 11.31
N ARG A 9 -6.20 31.36 10.68
CA ARG A 9 -6.14 30.91 9.28
C ARG A 9 -6.64 29.47 9.23
N ARG A 10 -7.94 29.31 9.00
CA ARG A 10 -8.47 28.08 8.42
C ARG A 10 -7.76 27.94 7.07
N HIS A 11 -6.85 26.98 6.97
CA HIS A 11 -6.36 26.53 5.69
C HIS A 11 -7.59 26.17 4.86
N ALA A 12 -7.80 26.91 3.79
CA ALA A 12 -8.80 26.59 2.79
C ALA A 12 -8.41 25.21 2.24
N ALA A 13 -9.12 24.18 2.68
CA ALA A 13 -9.19 22.92 1.97
C ALA A 13 -9.64 23.29 0.55
N THR A 14 -8.68 23.29 -0.36
CA THR A 14 -8.94 23.46 -1.77
C THR A 14 -9.86 22.31 -2.14
N ASN A 15 -11.04 22.62 -2.67
CA ASN A 15 -11.98 21.65 -3.22
C ASN A 15 -11.30 20.90 -4.38
N ALA A 16 -10.47 19.90 -4.05
CA ALA A 16 -10.07 18.87 -4.98
C ALA A 16 -11.26 17.93 -5.12
N ARG A 17 -11.55 17.56 -6.36
CA ARG A 17 -12.83 17.02 -6.82
C ARG A 17 -13.17 15.73 -6.09
N ARG A 18 -14.38 15.67 -5.49
CA ARG A 18 -15.11 14.43 -5.16
C ARG A 18 -15.56 13.70 -6.44
N GLY A 19 -14.63 13.42 -7.35
CA GLY A 19 -14.84 12.58 -8.52
C GLY A 19 -14.59 11.12 -8.17
N LYS A 20 -15.16 10.20 -8.95
CA LYS A 20 -14.70 8.81 -8.94
C LYS A 20 -13.23 8.80 -9.39
N PRO A 21 -12.35 7.99 -8.79
CA PRO A 21 -10.99 7.84 -9.28
C PRO A 21 -11.02 7.39 -10.75
N GLY A 22 -9.97 7.73 -11.48
CA GLY A 22 -9.73 7.32 -12.86
C GLY A 22 -9.53 5.81 -13.00
N THR A 23 -8.97 5.38 -14.12
CA THR A 23 -8.70 3.96 -14.37
C THR A 23 -7.21 3.72 -14.20
N TRP A 24 -6.84 2.61 -13.54
CA TRP A 24 -5.47 2.12 -13.56
C TRP A 24 -5.10 1.75 -15.01
N ASN A 25 -4.24 2.55 -15.63
CA ASN A 25 -3.85 2.38 -17.02
C ASN A 25 -2.36 2.71 -17.28
N PRO A 26 -1.41 2.06 -16.61
CA PRO A 26 0.00 2.28 -16.91
C PRO A 26 0.37 1.90 -18.34
N ASP A 27 1.29 2.66 -18.93
CA ASP A 27 1.92 2.34 -20.21
C ASP A 27 3.21 1.56 -19.96
N PRO A 28 3.21 0.22 -20.16
CA PRO A 28 4.40 -0.61 -19.95
C PRO A 28 5.47 -0.40 -21.03
N THR A 29 5.13 0.27 -22.14
CA THR A 29 6.03 0.51 -23.28
C THR A 29 6.76 1.85 -23.19
N ALA A 30 6.28 2.78 -22.36
CA ALA A 30 6.95 4.04 -22.11
C ALA A 30 8.35 3.80 -21.50
N LEU A 31 9.35 4.54 -22.01
CA LEU A 31 10.72 4.45 -21.54
C LEU A 31 10.92 5.07 -20.14
N GLN A 32 10.00 5.94 -19.73
CA GLN A 32 9.96 6.54 -18.40
C GLN A 32 8.72 6.02 -17.67
N PHE A 33 8.92 5.65 -16.40
CA PHE A 33 7.87 5.16 -15.53
C PHE A 33 8.16 5.56 -14.10
N THR A 34 7.11 5.55 -13.27
CA THR A 34 7.22 5.78 -11.83
C THR A 34 6.95 4.50 -11.06
N PHE A 35 7.86 4.17 -10.16
CA PHE A 35 7.67 3.18 -9.10
C PHE A 35 7.36 3.93 -7.80
N ALA A 36 6.10 3.88 -7.36
CA ALA A 36 5.67 4.60 -6.17
C ALA A 36 6.06 3.83 -4.91
N VAL A 37 6.60 4.53 -3.91
CA VAL A 37 6.99 3.95 -2.61
C VAL A 37 6.18 4.62 -1.51
N MET A 38 5.55 3.82 -0.65
CA MET A 38 4.66 4.30 0.42
C MET A 38 5.07 3.71 1.78
N PRO A 39 5.85 4.43 2.58
CA PRO A 39 6.22 4.02 3.94
C PRO A 39 5.15 4.36 4.99
N ASP A 40 5.04 3.50 5.99
CA ASP A 40 4.59 3.81 7.36
C ASP A 40 3.26 4.59 7.46
N THR A 41 2.18 3.99 6.96
CA THR A 41 0.85 4.60 6.98
C THR A 41 0.09 4.39 8.28
N GLN A 42 0.74 3.91 9.35
CA GLN A 42 0.15 3.46 10.62
C GLN A 42 -0.63 4.51 11.42
N PHE A 43 -0.19 5.78 11.44
CA PHE A 43 -0.72 6.79 12.37
C PHE A 43 -2.23 7.03 12.27
N PRO A 44 -2.85 7.05 11.08
CA PRO A 44 -4.30 7.15 10.94
C PRO A 44 -5.06 5.84 11.24
N TYR A 45 -4.41 4.78 11.71
CA TYR A 45 -5.00 3.47 11.99
C TYR A 45 -4.64 2.99 13.40
N TRP A 46 -5.29 3.59 14.39
CA TRP A 46 -5.19 3.22 15.80
C TRP A 46 -6.57 2.87 16.36
N GLY A 47 -7.11 1.75 15.89
CA GLY A 47 -8.47 1.28 16.18
C GLY A 47 -8.73 1.03 17.66
N SER A 48 -7.74 0.54 18.41
CA SER A 48 -7.84 0.37 19.87
C SER A 48 -8.04 1.68 20.64
N GLN A 49 -7.77 2.84 20.01
CA GLN A 49 -8.00 4.17 20.57
C GLN A 49 -9.16 4.93 19.91
N ASP A 50 -9.96 4.26 19.05
CA ASP A 50 -11.00 4.90 18.24
C ASP A 50 -10.45 6.08 17.40
N SER A 51 -9.20 5.96 16.98
CA SER A 51 -8.50 6.97 16.18
C SER A 51 -8.20 6.41 14.81
N VAL A 52 -9.20 6.51 13.93
CA VAL A 52 -9.09 6.09 12.53
C VAL A 52 -9.46 7.22 11.59
N ASN A 53 -8.59 7.50 10.61
CA ASN A 53 -8.91 8.35 9.49
C ASN A 53 -8.25 7.86 8.20
N ARG A 54 -9.00 7.15 7.37
CA ARG A 54 -8.50 6.60 6.10
C ARG A 54 -8.35 7.61 4.98
N GLU A 55 -9.00 8.76 5.09
CA GLU A 55 -9.12 9.74 4.01
C GLU A 55 -7.75 10.11 3.38
N PRO A 56 -6.67 10.36 4.16
CA PRO A 56 -5.37 10.68 3.57
C PRO A 56 -4.78 9.54 2.72
N GLN A 57 -4.94 8.29 3.13
CA GLN A 57 -4.42 7.14 2.37
C GLN A 57 -5.29 6.86 1.15
N GLU A 58 -6.62 6.95 1.28
CA GLU A 58 -7.52 6.81 0.14
C GLU A 58 -7.25 7.89 -0.92
N GLU A 59 -7.02 9.15 -0.54
CA GLU A 59 -6.64 10.22 -1.47
C GLU A 59 -5.27 9.96 -2.14
N SER A 60 -4.32 9.37 -1.41
CA SER A 60 -3.03 8.96 -1.98
C SER A 60 -3.21 7.86 -3.03
N PHE A 61 -4.09 6.89 -2.79
CA PHE A 61 -4.44 5.87 -3.79
C PHE A 61 -5.19 6.43 -4.99
N ARG A 62 -6.09 7.41 -4.79
CA ARG A 62 -6.74 8.13 -5.90
C ARG A 62 -5.71 8.82 -6.78
N PHE A 63 -4.75 9.53 -6.18
CA PHE A 63 -3.64 10.14 -6.91
C PHE A 63 -2.86 9.10 -7.71
N VAL A 64 -2.48 7.98 -7.11
CA VAL A 64 -1.78 6.89 -7.79
C VAL A 64 -2.54 6.40 -9.02
N ILE A 65 -3.84 6.11 -8.86
CA ILE A 65 -4.68 5.60 -9.93
C ILE A 65 -4.78 6.62 -11.08
N ASP A 66 -5.04 7.89 -10.73
CA ASP A 66 -5.21 8.97 -11.69
C ASP A 66 -3.94 9.27 -12.50
N HIS A 67 -2.76 8.98 -11.93
CA HIS A 67 -1.45 9.24 -12.56
C HIS A 67 -0.77 7.97 -13.10
N SER A 68 -1.46 6.84 -13.09
CA SER A 68 -0.91 5.55 -13.53
C SER A 68 -0.49 5.54 -15.00
N GLY A 69 -1.21 6.25 -15.88
CA GLY A 69 -0.94 6.30 -17.33
C GLY A 69 -0.69 7.69 -17.91
N THR A 70 -0.43 8.69 -17.05
CA THR A 70 -0.16 10.05 -17.54
C THR A 70 1.24 10.12 -18.13
N PRO A 71 1.47 10.87 -19.22
CA PRO A 71 2.80 10.99 -19.84
C PRO A 71 3.90 11.46 -18.89
N ASP A 72 3.57 12.29 -17.90
CA ASP A 72 4.53 12.89 -16.97
C ASP A 72 4.83 12.02 -15.74
N THR A 73 4.00 11.02 -15.42
CA THR A 73 4.15 10.21 -14.20
C THR A 73 4.23 8.72 -14.51
N ASN A 74 3.24 8.18 -15.22
CA ASN A 74 3.16 6.75 -15.58
C ASN A 74 3.48 5.82 -14.39
N ILE A 75 2.67 5.88 -13.32
CA ILE A 75 2.84 5.01 -12.15
C ILE A 75 2.48 3.56 -12.53
N VAL A 76 3.50 2.69 -12.55
CA VAL A 76 3.35 1.29 -12.97
C VAL A 76 3.19 0.30 -11.81
N PHE A 77 3.57 0.71 -10.60
CA PHE A 77 3.53 -0.14 -9.41
C PHE A 77 3.60 0.71 -8.12
N VAL A 78 2.98 0.22 -7.04
CA VAL A 78 3.13 0.77 -5.68
C VAL A 78 3.76 -0.26 -4.75
N ALA A 79 4.91 0.06 -4.16
CA ALA A 79 5.47 -0.71 -3.05
C ALA A 79 5.17 -0.01 -1.72
N HIS A 80 4.26 -0.59 -0.95
CA HIS A 80 4.14 -0.22 0.46
C HIS A 80 5.30 -0.84 1.24
N LEU A 81 5.81 -0.17 2.29
CA LEU A 81 6.96 -0.65 3.06
C LEU A 81 6.63 -1.25 4.44
N GLY A 82 5.34 -1.37 4.75
CA GLY A 82 4.84 -1.93 6.02
C GLY A 82 4.41 -0.83 6.98
N ASP A 83 4.14 -1.23 8.22
CA ASP A 83 3.57 -0.37 9.29
C ASP A 83 2.27 0.28 8.82
N LEU A 84 1.28 -0.59 8.57
CA LEU A 84 -0.06 -0.24 8.12
C LEU A 84 -0.94 0.24 9.27
N THR A 85 -0.72 -0.30 10.47
CA THR A 85 -1.49 -0.04 11.68
C THR A 85 -0.57 0.36 12.83
N GLN A 86 -1.08 1.13 13.80
CA GLN A 86 -0.29 1.52 14.97
C GLN A 86 -0.20 0.43 16.04
N ASP A 87 -1.16 -0.49 16.05
CA ASP A 87 -1.50 -1.34 17.19
C ASP A 87 -1.75 -2.82 16.85
N ALA A 88 -1.55 -3.22 15.58
CA ALA A 88 -1.88 -4.54 15.07
C ALA A 88 -3.34 -4.99 15.30
N ASP A 89 -4.25 -4.07 15.63
CA ASP A 89 -5.60 -4.41 16.06
C ASP A 89 -6.48 -4.84 14.88
N PRO A 90 -7.35 -5.86 15.02
CA PRO A 90 -8.28 -6.26 13.97
C PRO A 90 -9.21 -5.14 13.48
N LEU A 91 -9.58 -4.16 14.32
CA LEU A 91 -10.33 -2.97 13.91
C LEU A 91 -9.50 -2.10 12.98
N SER A 92 -8.23 -1.84 13.32
CA SER A 92 -7.31 -1.09 12.48
C SER A 92 -7.15 -1.74 11.10
N PHE A 93 -6.94 -3.06 11.07
CA PHE A 93 -6.80 -3.79 9.81
C PHE A 93 -8.07 -3.83 8.96
N ARG A 94 -9.27 -3.86 9.56
CA ARG A 94 -10.53 -3.70 8.80
C ARG A 94 -10.62 -2.33 8.12
N GLU A 95 -10.01 -1.32 8.70
CA GLU A 95 -9.99 0.02 8.13
C GLU A 95 -8.93 0.11 7.03
N VAL A 96 -7.73 -0.45 7.23
CA VAL A 96 -6.71 -0.63 6.17
C VAL A 96 -7.28 -1.40 4.98
N ASP A 97 -7.97 -2.52 5.22
CA ASP A 97 -8.61 -3.36 4.20
C ASP A 97 -9.52 -2.53 3.26
N LYS A 98 -10.33 -1.65 3.86
CA LYS A 98 -11.23 -0.75 3.12
C LYS A 98 -10.49 0.32 2.32
N ALA A 99 -9.35 0.82 2.80
CA ALA A 99 -8.53 1.75 2.02
C ALA A 99 -7.91 1.05 0.80
N PHE A 100 -7.27 -0.11 1.00
CA PHE A 100 -6.62 -0.86 -0.08
C PHE A 100 -7.61 -1.50 -1.06
N ALA A 101 -8.86 -1.75 -0.67
CA ALA A 101 -9.92 -2.17 -1.59
C ALA A 101 -10.11 -1.20 -2.78
N LEU A 102 -9.70 0.07 -2.63
CA LEU A 102 -9.67 1.04 -3.72
C LEU A 102 -8.64 0.67 -4.81
N LEU A 103 -7.46 0.21 -4.43
CA LEU A 103 -6.46 -0.28 -5.40
C LEU A 103 -6.97 -1.56 -6.08
N ASP A 104 -7.56 -2.48 -5.30
CA ASP A 104 -8.10 -3.74 -5.83
C ASP A 104 -9.20 -3.51 -6.87
N SER A 105 -10.16 -2.62 -6.57
CA SER A 105 -11.30 -2.39 -7.44
C SER A 105 -10.93 -1.71 -8.76
N HIS A 106 -9.76 -1.06 -8.81
CA HIS A 106 -9.20 -0.46 -10.01
C HIS A 106 -8.16 -1.36 -10.70
N GLY A 107 -7.82 -2.51 -10.11
CA GLY A 107 -6.83 -3.45 -10.67
C GLY A 107 -5.40 -2.91 -10.62
N ALA A 108 -5.10 -2.04 -9.66
CA ALA A 108 -3.78 -1.47 -9.50
C ALA A 108 -2.75 -2.53 -9.07
N ALA A 109 -1.52 -2.40 -9.57
CA ALA A 109 -0.43 -3.27 -9.18
C ALA A 109 0.26 -2.71 -7.94
N TYR A 110 0.26 -3.48 -6.85
CA TYR A 110 0.95 -3.11 -5.62
C TYR A 110 1.46 -4.33 -4.87
N SER A 111 2.39 -4.08 -3.93
CA SER A 111 2.85 -5.03 -2.92
C SER A 111 2.77 -4.38 -1.53
N VAL A 112 2.70 -5.21 -0.49
CA VAL A 112 2.62 -4.75 0.90
C VAL A 112 3.19 -5.82 1.84
N PRO A 113 4.35 -5.60 2.46
CA PRO A 113 4.82 -6.45 3.55
C PRO A 113 4.18 -6.04 4.88
N ALA A 114 4.26 -6.89 5.89
CA ALA A 114 3.96 -6.50 7.26
C ALA A 114 5.15 -5.76 7.88
N GLY A 115 4.88 -4.67 8.60
CA GLY A 115 5.87 -3.97 9.40
C GLY A 115 5.92 -4.43 10.86
N ASN A 116 6.84 -3.86 11.66
CA ASN A 116 6.98 -4.22 13.07
C ASN A 116 5.82 -3.73 13.96
N HIS A 117 5.01 -2.77 13.51
CA HIS A 117 3.78 -2.37 14.19
C HIS A 117 2.56 -3.21 13.81
N ASP A 118 2.65 -3.97 12.73
CA ASP A 118 1.52 -4.76 12.20
C ASP A 118 1.40 -6.14 12.84
N VAL A 119 2.50 -6.64 13.41
CA VAL A 119 2.69 -8.04 13.80
C VAL A 119 3.82 -8.18 14.81
N SER A 120 3.77 -9.24 15.62
CA SER A 120 4.81 -9.60 16.57
C SER A 120 5.50 -10.91 16.16
N GLY A 121 6.81 -11.02 16.37
CA GLY A 121 7.58 -12.23 16.06
C GLY A 121 8.20 -12.19 14.66
N ASP A 122 8.58 -13.38 14.16
CA ASP A 122 9.14 -13.61 12.82
C ASP A 122 8.13 -14.34 11.93
N ASP A 123 8.40 -14.47 10.62
CA ASP A 123 7.40 -14.83 9.58
C ASP A 123 6.74 -16.22 9.80
N SER A 124 7.23 -16.99 10.76
CA SER A 124 6.62 -18.24 11.22
C SER A 124 5.47 -18.06 12.24
N ARG A 125 5.08 -16.83 12.56
CA ARG A 125 4.12 -16.45 13.63
C ARG A 125 2.68 -17.01 13.48
N GLY A 126 2.33 -17.59 12.33
CA GLY A 126 1.00 -18.15 12.08
C GLY A 126 -0.01 -17.09 11.64
N ASP A 127 -1.28 -17.26 11.98
CA ASP A 127 -2.35 -16.36 11.53
C ASP A 127 -2.35 -15.03 12.31
N THR A 128 -2.45 -13.90 11.59
CA THR A 128 -2.55 -12.54 12.18
C THR A 128 -3.61 -11.70 11.48
N PRO A 129 -4.10 -10.61 12.11
CA PRO A 129 -5.00 -9.65 11.45
C PRO A 129 -4.43 -9.09 10.14
N TYR A 130 -3.11 -8.87 10.07
CA TYR A 130 -2.42 -8.54 8.82
C TYR A 130 -2.66 -9.61 7.76
N LEU A 131 -2.37 -10.89 8.05
CA LEU A 131 -2.46 -11.95 7.06
C LEU A 131 -3.90 -12.17 6.57
N GLN A 132 -4.87 -12.03 7.46
CA GLN A 132 -6.31 -12.12 7.15
C GLN A 132 -6.76 -11.05 6.14
N MET A 133 -6.22 -9.84 6.21
CA MET A 133 -6.64 -8.72 5.36
C MET A 133 -5.72 -8.48 4.17
N MET A 134 -4.41 -8.62 4.35
CA MET A 134 -3.37 -8.23 3.39
C MET A 134 -2.61 -9.41 2.80
N GLY A 135 -2.90 -10.64 3.22
CA GLY A 135 -2.25 -11.85 2.70
C GLY A 135 -2.55 -12.15 1.22
N PRO A 136 -1.93 -13.19 0.65
CA PRO A 136 -1.94 -13.51 -0.79
C PRO A 136 -3.34 -13.72 -1.40
N GLN A 137 -4.34 -14.03 -0.57
CA GLN A 137 -5.73 -14.18 -1.03
C GLN A 137 -6.28 -12.91 -1.68
N ARG A 138 -5.90 -11.73 -1.15
CA ARG A 138 -6.24 -10.41 -1.69
C ARG A 138 -5.72 -10.24 -3.13
N PHE A 139 -4.56 -10.81 -3.41
CA PHE A 139 -3.85 -10.65 -4.69
C PHE A 139 -4.23 -11.67 -5.76
N ARG A 140 -5.13 -12.63 -5.49
CA ARG A 140 -5.48 -13.72 -6.44
C ARG A 140 -5.98 -13.26 -7.81
N ARG A 141 -6.48 -12.02 -7.91
CA ARG A 141 -6.93 -11.41 -9.18
C ARG A 141 -5.98 -10.35 -9.72
N SER A 142 -4.92 -10.02 -8.97
CA SER A 142 -3.90 -9.09 -9.43
C SER A 142 -3.10 -9.73 -10.55
N LYS A 143 -2.87 -8.98 -11.62
CA LYS A 143 -2.00 -9.39 -12.73
C LYS A 143 -0.53 -9.38 -12.35
N SER A 144 -0.16 -8.62 -11.31
CA SER A 144 1.23 -8.56 -10.86
C SER A 144 1.62 -9.69 -9.93
N PHE A 145 0.65 -10.33 -9.26
CA PHE A 145 0.97 -11.32 -8.24
C PHE A 145 1.51 -12.62 -8.84
N VAL A 146 2.68 -13.04 -8.36
CA VAL A 146 3.36 -14.28 -8.80
C VAL A 146 3.11 -15.39 -7.78
N GLY A 147 3.25 -15.08 -6.50
CA GLY A 147 3.09 -16.06 -5.43
C GLY A 147 3.50 -15.52 -4.07
N SER A 148 3.40 -16.38 -3.07
CA SER A 148 3.89 -16.13 -1.72
C SER A 148 4.73 -17.32 -1.27
N ASP A 149 5.51 -17.11 -0.22
CA ASP A 149 6.15 -18.19 0.50
C ASP A 149 5.10 -19.08 1.23
N PRO A 150 5.50 -20.23 1.82
CA PRO A 150 4.58 -21.11 2.53
C PRO A 150 3.92 -20.47 3.77
N THR A 151 4.55 -19.48 4.40
CA THR A 151 3.98 -18.75 5.55
C THR A 151 3.00 -17.66 5.12
N ALA A 152 3.04 -17.27 3.84
CA ALA A 152 2.23 -16.25 3.20
C ALA A 152 2.55 -14.80 3.64
N TYR A 153 3.62 -14.58 4.38
CA TYR A 153 4.10 -13.26 4.80
C TYR A 153 5.01 -12.58 3.78
N ASP A 154 5.67 -13.37 2.94
CA ASP A 154 6.52 -12.87 1.87
C ASP A 154 5.81 -13.07 0.53
N THR A 155 5.80 -12.04 -0.32
CA THR A 155 5.10 -12.06 -1.62
C THR A 155 5.98 -11.58 -2.76
N ALA A 156 5.77 -12.17 -3.94
CA ALA A 156 6.47 -11.84 -5.17
C ALA A 156 5.49 -11.26 -6.19
N HIS A 157 5.90 -10.16 -6.83
CA HIS A 157 5.12 -9.49 -7.85
C HIS A 157 5.97 -9.16 -9.07
N VAL A 158 5.40 -9.26 -10.27
CA VAL A 158 6.04 -8.88 -11.53
C VAL A 158 5.21 -7.80 -12.24
N PHE A 159 5.89 -6.79 -12.78
CA PHE A 159 5.29 -5.82 -13.68
C PHE A 159 6.19 -5.55 -14.89
N GLN A 160 5.61 -4.95 -15.93
CA GLN A 160 6.33 -4.57 -17.15
C GLN A 160 6.45 -3.05 -17.21
N ALA A 161 7.65 -2.54 -17.48
CA ALA A 161 7.90 -1.13 -17.74
C ALA A 161 9.20 -0.93 -18.52
N ALA A 162 9.25 0.07 -19.39
CA ALA A 162 10.41 0.37 -20.24
C ALA A 162 10.91 -0.85 -21.06
N GLY A 163 9.98 -1.69 -21.52
CA GLY A 163 10.30 -2.91 -22.29
C GLY A 163 11.01 -4.01 -21.49
N ARG A 164 10.93 -3.97 -20.15
CA ARG A 164 11.54 -4.94 -19.24
C ARG A 164 10.52 -5.47 -18.25
N SER A 165 10.75 -6.70 -17.80
CA SER A 165 10.07 -7.28 -16.65
C SER A 165 10.84 -6.94 -15.37
N TRP A 166 10.12 -6.53 -14.34
CA TRP A 166 10.64 -6.19 -13.03
C TRP A 166 10.03 -7.10 -11.97
N LEU A 167 10.85 -7.59 -11.04
CA LEU A 167 10.43 -8.37 -9.89
C LEU A 167 10.43 -7.46 -8.64
N VAL A 168 9.39 -7.57 -7.84
CA VAL A 168 9.27 -6.97 -6.50
C VAL A 168 9.07 -8.09 -5.51
N LEU A 169 9.95 -8.14 -4.51
CA LEU A 169 9.83 -9.02 -3.36
C LEU A 169 9.41 -8.14 -2.17
N ALA A 170 8.22 -8.36 -1.65
CA ALA A 170 7.74 -7.73 -0.43
C ALA A 170 7.90 -8.73 0.71
N LEU A 171 8.93 -8.49 1.52
CA LEU A 171 9.35 -9.37 2.60
C LEU A 171 8.93 -8.78 3.94
N ASP A 172 8.47 -9.62 4.85
CA ASP A 172 8.10 -9.23 6.22
C ASP A 172 9.26 -8.52 6.94
N TRP A 173 8.93 -7.61 7.86
CA TRP A 173 9.92 -6.86 8.66
C TRP A 173 10.94 -7.74 9.39
N ARG A 174 10.58 -9.01 9.66
CA ARG A 174 11.42 -10.00 10.31
C ARG A 174 11.34 -11.35 9.60
N THR A 175 11.65 -11.35 8.30
CA THR A 175 11.83 -12.56 7.49
C THR A 175 12.90 -13.49 8.06
N THR A 176 12.63 -14.80 8.03
CA THR A 176 13.54 -15.86 8.46
C THR A 176 14.37 -16.41 7.30
N ASP A 177 15.37 -17.24 7.59
CA ASP A 177 16.20 -17.88 6.55
C ASP A 177 15.37 -18.65 5.49
N PRO A 178 14.31 -19.42 5.85
CA PRO A 178 13.39 -20.00 4.85
C PRO A 178 12.74 -18.97 3.91
N GLY A 179 12.29 -17.82 4.44
CA GLY A 179 11.70 -16.75 3.62
C GLY A 179 12.72 -16.13 2.68
N TYR A 180 13.95 -15.87 3.16
CA TYR A 180 15.04 -15.41 2.30
C TYR A 180 15.45 -16.44 1.25
N ALA A 181 15.45 -17.74 1.58
CA ALA A 181 15.74 -18.80 0.63
C ALA A 181 14.68 -18.86 -0.48
N TRP A 182 13.40 -18.78 -0.12
CA TRP A 182 12.29 -18.69 -1.08
C TRP A 182 12.43 -17.46 -1.99
N ALA A 183 12.77 -16.31 -1.41
CA ALA A 183 12.98 -15.06 -2.15
C ALA A 183 14.15 -15.16 -3.16
N GLY A 184 15.20 -15.92 -2.82
CA GLY A 184 16.34 -16.16 -3.69
C GLY A 184 16.08 -17.12 -4.85
N GLU A 185 15.01 -17.92 -4.78
CA GLU A 185 14.57 -18.85 -5.82
C GLU A 185 13.47 -18.27 -6.74
N SER A 186 12.96 -17.08 -6.40
CA SER A 186 11.82 -16.41 -7.05
C SER A 186 12.17 -15.62 -8.31
#